data_AF-A0A438G5Z0-F1
#
_entry.id   AF-A0A438G5Z0-F1
#
_cell.length_a   1.000
_cell.length_b   1.000
_cell.length_c   1.000
_cell.angle_alpha   90.00
_cell.angle_beta   90.00
_cell.angle_gamma   90.00
#
_symmetry.space_group_name_H-M   'P 1'
#
loop_
_entity.id
_entity.type
_entity.pdbx_description
1 polymer ?
#
loop_
_entity_poly.entity_id
_entity_poly.type
_entity_poly.pdbx_seq_one_letter_code
_entity_poly.pdbx_strand_id
1 'polypeptide(L)'
;MVKLLILKGQGKAFCAGGDVVGMVLSINEGHWSFGASFYKKQLTLDYLLATSTKPLVSLINGIVMGGGAGLSMNSMFRVVTENTVFIYPLLIIL
;
A
#
# COMPACT_ATOMS: atom_id res chain seq x y z
N MET A 1 0.30 -22.13 14.54
CA MET A 1 1.27 -21.69 13.50
C MET A 1 0.48 -21.08 12.34
N VAL A 2 0.82 -19.86 11.89
CA VAL A 2 0.10 -19.16 10.80
C VAL A 2 0.55 -19.71 9.44
N LYS A 3 -0.42 -20.12 8.60
CA LYS A 3 -0.15 -20.76 7.29
C LYS A 3 -0.36 -19.82 6.09
N LEU A 4 -1.10 -18.74 6.27
CA LEU A 4 -1.57 -17.86 5.20
C LEU A 4 -1.69 -16.43 5.74
N LEU A 5 -1.34 -15.46 4.91
CA LEU A 5 -1.58 -14.04 5.16
C LEU A 5 -2.62 -13.55 4.16
N ILE A 6 -3.65 -12.86 4.64
CA ILE A 6 -4.71 -12.30 3.79
C ILE A 6 -4.75 -10.79 4.02
N LEU A 7 -4.60 -10.04 2.93
CA LEU A 7 -4.82 -8.59 2.90
C LEU A 7 -6.20 -8.33 2.31
N LYS A 8 -7.01 -7.53 3.01
CA LYS A 8 -8.29 -7.03 2.52
C LYS A 8 -8.48 -5.59 2.96
N GLY A 9 -9.16 -4.81 2.12
CA GLY A 9 -9.67 -3.50 2.51
C GLY A 9 -10.96 -3.62 3.31
N GLN A 10 -11.40 -2.48 3.84
CA GLN A 10 -12.71 -2.32 4.47
C GLN A 10 -13.47 -1.20 3.75
N GLY A 11 -14.73 -1.46 3.41
CA GLY A 11 -15.57 -0.51 2.68
C GLY A 11 -15.33 -0.51 1.17
N LYS A 12 -15.32 0.68 0.56
CA LYS A 12 -15.28 0.87 -0.91
C LYS A 12 -13.88 0.84 -1.53
N ALA A 13 -12.83 0.74 -0.72
CA ALA A 13 -11.46 0.73 -1.19
C ALA A 13 -10.69 -0.44 -0.59
N PHE A 14 -9.80 -1.02 -1.39
CA PHE A 14 -8.79 -1.94 -0.89
C PHE A 14 -7.73 -1.17 -0.10
N CYS A 15 -7.09 -0.20 -0.75
CA CYS A 15 -6.13 0.72 -0.14
C CYS A 15 -5.92 1.93 -1.05
N ALA A 16 -6.31 3.12 -0.57
CA ALA A 16 -6.28 4.36 -1.33
C ALA A 16 -4.92 5.10 -1.29
N GLY A 17 -3.83 4.38 -0.97
CA GLY A 17 -2.52 4.98 -0.79
C GLY A 17 -2.29 5.51 0.63
N GLY A 18 -1.12 6.13 0.83
CA GLY A 18 -0.73 6.74 2.09
C GLY A 18 -1.10 8.22 2.16
N ASP A 19 -1.01 8.81 3.35
CA ASP A 19 -1.25 10.24 3.57
C ASP A 19 -0.09 11.11 3.04
N VAL A 20 -0.01 11.24 1.72
CA VAL A 20 1.01 12.05 1.06
C VAL A 20 0.78 13.54 1.32
N VAL A 21 -0.49 13.97 1.44
CA VAL A 21 -0.83 15.38 1.69
C VAL A 21 -0.33 15.81 3.06
N GLY A 22 -0.67 15.07 4.12
CA GLY A 22 -0.20 15.36 5.48
C GLY A 22 1.33 15.30 5.58
N MET A 23 1.96 14.37 4.84
CA MET A 23 3.41 14.31 4.75
C MET A 23 4.02 15.55 4.09
N VAL A 24 3.51 16.01 2.95
CA VAL A 24 4.01 17.21 2.24
C VAL A 24 3.84 18.46 3.11
N LEU A 25 2.69 18.62 3.77
CA LEU A 25 2.46 19.72 4.70
C LEU A 25 3.49 19.72 5.84
N SER A 26 3.73 18.54 6.45
CA SER A 26 4.73 18.39 7.51
C SER A 26 6.15 18.73 7.03
N ILE A 27 6.51 18.33 5.81
CA ILE A 27 7.82 18.67 5.22
C ILE A 27 7.94 20.19 5.02
N ASN A 28 6.90 20.85 4.52
CA ASN A 28 6.87 22.29 4.32
C ASN A 28 6.99 23.08 5.63
N GLU A 29 6.51 22.53 6.74
CA GLU A 29 6.68 23.08 8.10
C GLU A 29 8.08 22.81 8.70
N GLY A 30 8.98 22.15 7.95
CA GLY A 30 10.35 21.85 8.36
C GLY A 30 10.53 20.47 9.00
N HIS A 31 9.47 19.67 9.12
CA HIS A 31 9.51 18.31 9.70
C HIS A 31 9.87 17.23 8.66
N TRP A 32 10.99 17.43 7.94
CA TRP A 32 11.43 16.51 6.88
C TRP A 32 11.65 15.06 7.36
N SER A 33 12.06 14.88 8.62
CA SER A 33 12.32 13.56 9.22
C SER A 33 11.06 12.71 9.36
N PHE A 34 9.88 13.33 9.41
CA PHE A 34 8.59 12.65 9.39
C PHE A 34 8.37 11.94 8.05
N GLY A 35 8.58 12.64 6.93
CA GLY A 35 8.45 12.05 5.59
C GLY A 35 9.45 10.92 5.36
N ALA A 36 10.71 11.10 5.78
CA ALA A 36 11.71 10.03 5.72
C ALA A 36 11.30 8.80 6.55
N SER A 37 10.78 9.01 7.76
CA SER A 37 10.32 7.92 8.63
C SER A 37 9.08 7.21 8.07
N PHE A 38 8.18 7.95 7.43
CA PHE A 38 6.99 7.41 6.75
C PHE A 38 7.39 6.46 5.63
N TYR A 39 8.24 6.90 4.70
CA TYR A 39 8.71 6.05 3.60
C TYR A 39 9.56 4.88 4.08
N LYS A 40 10.40 5.08 5.11
CA LYS A 40 11.16 3.98 5.72
C LYS A 40 10.24 2.87 6.21
N LYS A 41 9.12 3.21 6.87
CA LYS A 41 8.13 2.22 7.33
C LYS A 41 7.45 1.51 6.16
N GLN A 42 7.04 2.26 5.13
CA GLN A 42 6.41 1.70 3.94
C GLN A 42 7.33 0.71 3.21
N LEU A 43 8.58 1.10 2.93
CA LEU A 43 9.56 0.23 2.27
C LEU A 43 9.91 -1.00 3.11
N THR A 44 9.99 -0.84 4.43
CA THR A 44 10.22 -1.99 5.33
C THR A 44 9.06 -2.98 5.26
N LEU A 45 7.81 -2.49 5.25
CA LEU A 45 6.63 -3.33 5.11
C LEU A 45 6.60 -4.05 3.75
N ASP A 46 6.85 -3.32 2.67
CA ASP A 46 6.89 -3.89 1.31
C ASP A 46 7.95 -5.00 1.21
N TYR A 47 9.14 -4.78 1.78
CA TYR A 47 10.20 -5.78 1.86
C TYR A 47 9.78 -7.03 2.65
N LEU A 48 9.14 -6.84 3.82
CA LEU A 48 8.67 -7.96 4.64
C LEU A 48 7.59 -8.79 3.94
N LEU A 49 6.71 -8.15 3.16
CA LEU A 49 5.69 -8.86 2.38
C LEU A 49 6.32 -9.59 1.18
N ALA A 50 7.24 -8.93 0.47
CA ALA A 50 7.93 -9.51 -0.69
C ALA A 50 8.83 -10.71 -0.33
N THR A 51 9.44 -10.68 0.86
CA THR A 51 10.34 -11.75 1.34
C THR A 51 9.65 -12.74 2.26
N SER A 52 8.33 -12.63 2.44
CA SER A 52 7.59 -13.54 3.31
C SER A 52 7.59 -14.95 2.72
N THR A 53 7.97 -15.94 3.53
CA THR A 53 7.88 -17.36 3.15
C THR A 53 6.45 -17.89 3.21
N LYS A 54 5.54 -17.17 3.89
CA LYS A 54 4.13 -17.54 3.98
C LYS A 54 3.40 -17.01 2.75
N PRO A 55 2.52 -17.80 2.11
CA PRO A 55 1.69 -17.30 1.02
C PRO A 55 0.90 -16.07 1.46
N LEU A 56 0.97 -15.02 0.64
CA LEU A 56 0.24 -13.77 0.81
C LEU A 56 -0.83 -13.67 -0.27
N VAL A 57 -2.07 -13.45 0.14
CA VAL A 57 -3.22 -13.28 -0.75
C VAL A 57 -3.81 -11.89 -0.56
N SER A 58 -3.93 -11.11 -1.64
CA SER A 58 -4.63 -9.83 -1.64
C SER A 58 -6.03 -9.98 -2.22
N LEU A 59 -7.05 -9.70 -1.40
CA LEU A 59 -8.45 -9.61 -1.81
C LEU A 59 -8.77 -8.16 -2.15
N ILE A 60 -8.63 -7.82 -3.42
CA ILE A 60 -8.72 -6.45 -3.93
C ILE A 60 -10.17 -6.19 -4.35
N ASN A 61 -10.95 -5.61 -3.44
CA ASN A 61 -12.29 -5.12 -3.73
C ASN A 61 -12.31 -3.59 -3.57
N GLY A 62 -12.64 -2.87 -4.64
CA GLY A 62 -12.63 -1.41 -4.68
C GLY A 62 -11.31 -0.78 -5.14
N ILE A 63 -11.16 0.50 -4.81
CA ILE A 63 -10.01 1.31 -5.25
C ILE A 63 -8.69 0.82 -4.62
N VAL A 64 -7.67 0.68 -5.45
CA VAL A 64 -6.29 0.40 -5.04
C VAL A 64 -5.34 1.38 -5.73
N MET A 65 -4.60 2.15 -4.94
CA MET A 65 -3.67 3.15 -5.48
C MET A 65 -2.41 3.36 -4.66
N GLY A 66 -1.37 3.90 -5.31
CA GLY A 66 -0.11 4.28 -4.68
C GLY A 66 0.54 3.14 -3.89
N GLY A 67 0.82 3.36 -2.60
CA GLY A 67 1.36 2.33 -1.71
C GLY A 67 0.47 1.07 -1.61
N GLY A 68 -0.85 1.22 -1.71
CA GLY A 68 -1.78 0.09 -1.73
C GLY A 68 -1.58 -0.84 -2.94
N ALA A 69 -1.28 -0.25 -4.10
CA ALA A 69 -0.93 -1.01 -5.29
C ALA A 69 0.39 -1.77 -5.09
N GLY A 70 1.42 -1.14 -4.51
CA GLY A 70 2.69 -1.78 -4.16
C GLY A 70 2.51 -2.98 -3.24
N LEU A 71 1.74 -2.83 -2.15
CA LEU A 71 1.43 -3.92 -1.22
C LEU A 71 0.77 -5.11 -1.92
N SER A 72 -0.20 -4.84 -2.80
CA SER A 72 -0.92 -5.90 -3.52
C SER A 72 -0.03 -6.62 -4.56
N MET A 73 0.95 -5.93 -5.14
CA MET A 73 1.85 -6.50 -6.14
C MET A 73 2.90 -7.43 -5.53
N ASN A 74 3.26 -7.23 -4.26
CA ASN A 74 4.13 -8.16 -3.52
C ASN A 74 3.43 -9.45 -3.10
N SER A 75 2.11 -9.58 -3.28
CA SER A 75 1.38 -10.80 -2.94
C SER A 75 1.55 -11.92 -3.96
N MET A 76 1.56 -13.16 -3.47
CA MET A 76 1.65 -14.35 -4.33
C MET A 76 0.37 -14.52 -5.15
N PHE A 77 -0.78 -14.26 -4.53
CA PHE A 77 -2.08 -14.33 -5.17
C PHE A 77 -2.85 -13.02 -5.05
N ARG A 78 -3.50 -12.61 -6.13
CA ARG A 78 -4.36 -11.43 -6.20
C ARG A 78 -5.73 -11.86 -6.69
N VAL A 79 -6.76 -11.60 -5.90
CA VAL A 79 -8.16 -11.82 -6.27
C VAL A 79 -8.79 -10.45 -6.44
N VAL A 80 -9.29 -10.17 -7.64
CA VAL A 80 -9.93 -8.90 -8.00
C VAL A 80 -11.43 -9.09 -8.16
N THR A 81 -12.18 -8.00 -8.05
CA THR A 81 -13.64 -7.95 -8.22
C THR A 81 -13.99 -6.98 -9.36
N GLU A 82 -15.26 -6.95 -9.75
CA GLU A 82 -15.79 -5.96 -10.71
C GLU A 82 -15.65 -4.51 -10.21
N ASN A 83 -15.50 -4.31 -8.89
CA ASN A 83 -15.34 -2.99 -8.29
C ASN A 83 -13.88 -2.52 -8.26
N THR A 84 -12.93 -3.34 -8.72
CA THR A 84 -11.50 -3.04 -8.62
C THR A 84 -11.13 -1.91 -9.58
N VAL A 85 -10.60 -0.82 -9.03
CA VAL A 85 -10.00 0.28 -9.79
C VAL A 85 -8.55 0.40 -9.39
N PHE A 86 -7.65 -0.02 -10.27
CA PHE A 86 -6.21 -0.04 -10.03
C PHE A 86 -5.53 1.18 -10.63
N ILE A 87 -4.85 1.97 -9.81
CA ILE A 87 -4.17 3.21 -10.23
C ILE A 87 -2.75 3.19 -9.67
N TYR A 88 -1.75 3.35 -10.52
CA TYR A 88 -0.36 3.56 -10.09
C TYR A 88 0.09 4.97 -10.51
N PRO A 89 -0.29 6.01 -9.76
CA PRO A 89 0.00 7.38 -10.16
C PRO A 89 1.42 7.71 -9.73
N LEU A 90 2.42 7.36 -10.54
CA LEU A 90 3.79 7.80 -10.30
C LEU A 90 4.00 9.27 -10.75
N LEU A 91 3.21 9.75 -11.73
CA LEU A 91 3.41 11.06 -12.35
C LEU A 91 2.41 12.16 -11.91
N ILE A 92 1.30 11.81 -11.25
CA ILE A 92 0.18 12.74 -10.98
C ILE A 92 0.31 13.43 -9.60
N ILE A 93 1.35 13.09 -8.82
CA ILE A 93 1.52 13.56 -7.44
C ILE A 93 2.62 14.64 -7.32
N LEU A 94 3.27 15.00 -8.43
CA LEU A 94 4.20 16.14 -8.54
C LEU A 94 3.49 17.31 -9.23
#